data_AF-A0A3M1B5M0-F1
#
_entry.id   AF-A0A3M1B5M0-F1
#
_cell.length_a   1.000
_cell.length_b   1.000
_cell.length_c   1.000
_cell.angle_alpha   90.00
_cell.angle_beta   90.00
_cell.angle_gamma   90.00
#
_symmetry.space_group_name_H-M   'P 1'
#
loop_
_entity.id
_entity.type
_entity.pdbx_description
1 polymer ?
#
loop_
_entity_poly.entity_id
_entity_poly.type
_entity_poly.pdbx_seq_one_letter_code
_entity_poly.pdbx_strand_id
1 'polypeptide(L)'
;MSQIKNIYCQILSPQAPCYSGLLFQLPEETQFLQELQQGKLPQNLLKEFHEAGIAFSGQVYPAFKKDHWLLREEGKEFLLKRWRGQLCLYQGVNSIVVPAYDGEMAIYKGHCNLVAQLLSGECRIQKGEETLFYFVNGGIAKVLTSGKNETLLTEVTLLVDEALTPEQIQNLDEKSIQNELEEAKKAKALDERGREKKNHNIHATKSKLKLYQKLTAKNSS
;
A
#
# COMPACT_ATOMS: atom_id res chain seq x y z
N MET A 1 -6.49 -16.26 18.13
CA MET A 1 -6.43 -15.82 16.72
C MET A 1 -5.65 -14.52 16.69
N SER A 2 -4.38 -14.61 16.27
CA SER A 2 -3.40 -13.52 16.33
C SER A 2 -3.83 -12.36 15.43
N GLN A 3 -4.22 -11.24 16.03
CA GLN A 3 -4.41 -9.99 15.30
C GLN A 3 -3.06 -9.60 14.70
N ILE A 4 -3.00 -9.46 13.38
CA ILE A 4 -1.79 -9.04 12.66
C ILE A 4 -1.42 -7.63 13.17
N LYS A 5 -0.38 -7.55 14.01
CA LYS A 5 0.16 -6.33 14.63
C LYS A 5 1.43 -5.86 13.91
N ASN A 6 1.42 -5.79 12.59
CA ASN A 6 2.55 -5.20 11.89
C ASN A 6 2.37 -3.68 11.84
N ILE A 7 3.17 -2.98 12.64
CA ILE A 7 3.30 -1.52 12.60
C ILE A 7 4.48 -1.22 11.72
N TYR A 8 4.23 -0.38 10.71
CA TYR A 8 5.21 -0.01 9.72
C TYR A 8 5.55 1.47 9.86
N CYS A 9 6.84 1.78 9.99
CA CYS A 9 7.35 3.13 10.04
C CYS A 9 8.04 3.46 8.72
N GLN A 10 7.70 4.60 8.11
CA GLN A 10 8.39 5.12 6.92
C GLN A 10 9.07 6.44 7.26
N ILE A 11 10.35 6.57 6.91
CA ILE A 11 11.16 7.79 7.07
C ILE A 11 11.30 8.48 5.73
N LEU A 12 10.95 9.77 5.67
CA LEU A 12 11.15 10.59 4.49
C LEU A 12 12.30 11.58 4.72
N SER A 13 13.42 11.43 4.02
CA SER A 13 14.56 12.36 4.04
C SER A 13 14.49 13.35 2.88
N PRO A 14 14.63 14.67 3.10
CA PRO A 14 14.61 15.69 2.05
C PRO A 14 15.89 15.74 1.20
N GLN A 15 16.98 15.08 1.60
CA GLN A 15 18.29 15.18 0.93
C GLN A 15 18.63 14.00 0.00
N ALA A 16 17.77 13.00 -0.13
CA ALA A 16 17.97 11.88 -1.04
C ALA A 16 17.09 12.05 -2.31
N PRO A 17 17.65 11.95 -3.54
CA PRO A 17 16.88 12.12 -4.79
C PRO A 17 15.81 11.04 -5.00
N CYS A 18 15.88 9.97 -4.22
CA CYS A 18 14.87 8.94 -4.04
C CYS A 18 14.60 8.87 -2.54
N TYR A 19 13.38 9.16 -2.12
CA TYR A 19 12.95 8.97 -0.72
C TYR A 19 13.04 7.49 -0.35
N SER A 20 14.21 7.04 0.11
CA SER A 20 14.43 5.71 0.67
C SER A 20 13.73 5.59 2.02
N GLY A 21 12.42 5.37 1.98
CA GLY A 21 11.66 4.96 3.15
C GLY A 21 12.12 3.58 3.60
N LEU A 22 12.89 3.54 4.69
CA LEU A 22 13.15 2.30 5.43
C LEU A 22 11.87 1.89 6.13
N LEU A 23 11.54 0.60 6.01
CA LEU A 23 10.36 -0.01 6.56
C LEU A 23 10.77 -0.87 7.75
N PHE A 24 10.31 -0.50 8.94
CA PHE A 24 10.63 -1.23 10.16
C PHE A 24 9.38 -1.93 10.67
N GLN A 25 9.48 -3.21 11.02
CA GLN A 25 8.38 -4.00 11.57
C GLN A 25 8.50 -4.01 13.10
N LEU A 26 7.58 -3.34 13.79
CA LEU A 26 7.70 -3.17 15.25
C LEU A 26 6.96 -4.27 16.02
N PRO A 27 7.60 -4.92 17.01
CA PRO A 27 7.02 -6.09 17.68
C PRO A 27 5.99 -5.79 18.79
N GLU A 28 5.92 -4.60 19.39
CA GLU A 28 4.92 -4.30 20.44
C GLU A 28 4.43 -2.84 20.43
N GLU A 29 3.10 -2.65 20.37
CA GLU A 29 2.44 -1.36 20.12
C GLU A 29 2.53 -0.37 21.31
N THR A 30 2.52 -0.88 22.54
CA THR A 30 2.35 -0.04 23.75
C THR A 30 3.64 0.64 24.17
N GLN A 31 4.76 -0.09 24.19
CA GLN A 31 6.05 0.44 24.61
C GLN A 31 6.62 1.42 23.58
N PHE A 32 6.47 1.11 22.28
CA PHE A 32 6.89 1.99 21.18
C PHE A 32 6.22 3.37 21.23
N LEU A 33 4.92 3.41 21.48
CA LEU A 33 4.18 4.68 21.55
C LEU A 33 4.52 5.49 22.80
N GLN A 34 4.76 4.82 23.94
CA GLN A 34 5.20 5.49 25.17
C GLN A 34 6.57 6.15 24.98
N GLU A 35 7.53 5.45 24.37
CA GLU A 35 8.88 5.98 24.13
C GLU A 35 8.85 7.17 23.16
N LEU A 36 8.08 7.10 22.07
CA LEU A 36 7.89 8.22 21.16
C LEU A 36 7.19 9.42 21.80
N GLN A 37 6.20 9.18 22.68
CA GLN A 37 5.53 10.25 23.45
C GLN A 37 6.48 10.93 24.45
N GLN A 38 7.48 10.20 24.95
CA GLN A 38 8.54 10.73 25.79
C GLN A 38 9.67 11.41 24.99
N GLY A 39 9.52 11.56 23.68
CA GLY A 39 10.50 12.21 22.80
C GLY A 39 11.77 11.38 22.56
N LYS A 40 11.73 10.08 22.86
CA LYS A 40 12.85 9.16 22.67
C LYS A 40 12.62 8.28 21.46
N LEU A 41 13.67 8.01 20.69
CA LEU A 41 13.61 7.01 19.63
C LEU A 41 13.67 5.60 20.26
N PRO A 42 12.75 4.70 19.93
CA PRO A 42 12.74 3.35 20.49
C PRO A 42 14.01 2.59 20.14
N GLN A 43 14.54 1.79 21.07
CA GLN A 43 15.83 1.11 20.90
C GLN A 43 15.86 0.15 19.70
N ASN A 44 14.73 -0.51 19.42
CA ASN A 44 14.59 -1.36 18.23
C ASN A 44 14.72 -0.56 16.94
N LEU A 45 14.12 0.63 16.92
CA LEU A 45 14.19 1.54 15.78
C LEU A 45 15.61 2.09 15.61
N LEU A 46 16.29 2.47 16.70
CA LEU A 46 17.70 2.88 16.68
C LEU A 46 18.62 1.79 16.11
N LYS A 47 18.36 0.52 16.45
CA LYS A 47 19.11 -0.62 15.93
C LYS A 47 18.92 -0.78 14.42
N GLU A 48 17.67 -0.72 13.94
CA GLU A 48 17.37 -0.82 12.51
C GLU A 48 17.90 0.40 11.72
N PHE A 49 17.94 1.59 12.33
CA PHE A 49 18.61 2.77 11.78
C PHE A 49 20.11 2.53 11.61
N HIS A 50 20.78 2.01 12.65
CA HIS A 50 22.20 1.71 12.61
C HIS A 50 22.52 0.62 11.57
N GLU A 51 21.69 -0.41 11.45
CA GLU A 51 21.79 -1.45 10.41
C GLU A 51 21.59 -0.87 9.00
N ALA A 52 20.75 0.15 8.84
CA ALA A 52 20.57 0.87 7.60
C ALA A 52 21.62 1.97 7.34
N GLY A 53 22.66 2.07 8.18
CA GLY A 53 23.72 3.08 8.06
C GLY A 53 23.30 4.51 8.41
N ILE A 54 22.15 4.68 9.08
CA ILE A 54 21.66 5.96 9.57
C ILE A 54 22.02 6.07 11.04
N ALA A 55 23.07 6.83 11.36
CA ALA A 55 23.30 7.27 12.74
C ALA A 55 22.27 8.36 13.05
N PHE A 56 21.38 8.13 14.03
CA PHE A 56 20.45 9.13 14.53
C PHE A 56 20.72 9.46 16.00
N SER A 57 21.13 10.69 16.25
CA SER A 57 21.38 11.31 17.55
C SER A 57 20.38 12.43 17.89
N GLY A 58 19.37 12.61 17.02
CA GLY A 58 18.44 13.72 17.03
C GLY A 58 17.29 13.64 18.04
N GLN A 59 16.46 14.68 18.05
CA GLN A 59 15.25 14.77 18.88
C GLN A 59 14.00 14.33 18.10
N VAL A 60 13.06 13.68 18.80
CA VAL A 60 11.76 13.24 18.25
C VAL A 60 10.68 14.22 18.69
N TYR A 61 9.94 14.77 17.74
CA TYR A 61 8.81 15.67 18.00
C TYR A 61 7.50 15.05 17.51
N PRO A 62 6.40 15.18 18.24
CA PRO A 62 5.08 14.87 17.71
C PRO A 62 4.77 15.82 16.54
N ALA A 63 4.33 15.28 15.40
CA ALA A 63 3.92 16.11 14.27
C ALA A 63 2.44 16.50 14.40
N PHE A 64 1.98 17.42 13.55
CA PHE A 64 0.62 17.97 13.56
C PHE A 64 -0.51 16.93 13.38
N LYS A 65 -0.20 15.74 12.88
CA LYS A 65 -1.15 14.64 12.70
C LYS A 65 -0.90 13.55 13.73
N LYS A 66 -1.98 13.02 14.31
CA LYS A 66 -1.97 11.77 15.06
C LYS A 66 -1.31 10.71 14.15
N ASP A 67 -0.26 10.05 14.64
CA ASP A 67 0.53 9.01 13.94
C ASP A 67 1.66 9.49 13.03
N HIS A 68 2.06 10.75 13.18
CA HIS A 68 3.23 11.32 12.51
C HIS A 68 4.20 11.86 13.56
N TRP A 69 5.49 11.63 13.36
CA TRP A 69 6.56 12.21 14.18
C TRP A 69 7.61 12.85 13.29
N LEU A 70 8.18 13.96 13.75
CA LEU A 70 9.30 14.62 13.10
C LEU A 70 10.57 14.26 13.84
N LEU A 71 11.55 13.74 13.11
CA LEU A 71 12.89 13.44 13.60
C LEU A 71 13.80 14.57 13.13
N ARG A 72 14.49 15.25 14.04
CA ARG A 72 15.44 16.31 13.68
C ARG A 72 16.84 15.99 14.16
N GLU A 73 17.79 16.04 13.24
CA GLU A 73 19.21 15.85 13.52
C GLU A 73 20.04 16.80 12.65
N GLU A 74 20.89 17.63 13.26
CA GLU A 74 21.89 18.49 12.58
C GLU A 74 21.39 19.18 11.29
N GLY A 75 20.22 19.80 11.34
CA GLY A 75 19.63 20.53 10.20
C GLY A 75 18.91 19.67 9.15
N LYS A 76 18.79 18.36 9.39
CA LYS A 76 17.97 17.44 8.60
C LYS A 76 16.66 17.16 9.35
N GLU A 77 15.56 17.21 8.62
CA GLU A 77 14.23 16.83 9.12
C GLU A 77 13.78 15.55 8.43
N PHE A 78 13.36 14.56 9.20
CA PHE A 78 12.73 13.37 8.66
C PHE A 78 11.30 13.24 9.17
N LEU A 79 10.39 12.85 8.28
CA LEU A 79 9.02 12.56 8.66
C LEU A 79 8.85 11.05 8.86
N LEU A 80 8.50 10.66 10.09
CA LEU A 80 8.11 9.31 10.46
C LEU A 80 6.59 9.17 10.33
N LYS A 81 6.12 8.38 9.35
CA LYS A 81 4.70 8.03 9.20
C LYS A 81 4.45 6.63 9.74
N ARG A 82 3.46 6.47 10.63
CA ARG A 82 3.00 5.16 11.10
C ARG A 82 1.85 4.64 10.25
N TRP A 83 1.97 3.39 9.83
CA TRP A 83 0.93 2.65 9.11
C TRP A 83 0.47 1.43 9.92
N ARG A 84 -0.80 1.07 9.79
CA ARG A 84 -1.42 -0.13 10.37
C ARG A 84 -1.95 -1.00 9.23
N GLY A 85 -1.67 -2.31 9.25
CA GLY A 85 -2.11 -3.27 8.23
C GLY A 85 -0.97 -3.78 7.35
N GLN A 86 -1.27 -4.64 6.37
CA GLN A 86 -0.27 -5.14 5.41
C GLN A 86 0.12 -4.02 4.45
N LEU A 87 1.38 -3.59 4.49
CA LEU A 87 1.88 -2.45 3.72
C LEU A 87 2.90 -2.90 2.67
N CYS A 88 2.61 -2.57 1.40
CA CYS A 88 3.58 -2.67 0.31
C CYS A 88 3.98 -1.25 -0.11
N LEU A 89 5.23 -0.86 0.16
CA LEU A 89 5.78 0.43 -0.26
C LEU A 89 6.62 0.28 -1.52
N TYR A 90 6.38 1.13 -2.50
CA TYR A 90 7.21 1.27 -3.70
C TYR A 90 7.77 2.67 -3.79
N GLN A 91 8.98 2.78 -4.33
CA GLN A 91 9.67 4.04 -4.59
C GLN A 91 10.22 4.04 -6.00
N GLY A 92 10.30 5.23 -6.61
CA GLY A 92 10.81 5.37 -7.98
C GLY A 92 9.92 4.69 -9.03
N VAL A 93 8.60 4.66 -8.80
CA VAL A 93 7.62 4.09 -9.72
C VAL A 93 7.37 5.07 -10.87
N ASN A 94 7.32 4.58 -12.11
CA ASN A 94 7.03 5.38 -13.30
C ASN A 94 5.54 5.67 -13.44
N SER A 95 4.70 4.64 -13.24
CA SER A 95 3.25 4.75 -13.33
C SER A 95 2.55 3.70 -12.49
N ILE A 96 1.33 4.00 -12.04
CA ILE A 96 0.45 3.06 -11.36
C ILE A 96 -0.89 3.06 -12.09
N VAL A 97 -1.38 1.90 -12.49
CA VAL A 97 -2.73 1.76 -13.05
C VAL A 97 -3.62 1.04 -12.06
N VAL A 98 -4.75 1.66 -11.71
CA VAL A 98 -5.71 1.13 -10.74
C VAL A 98 -7.10 0.98 -11.36
N PRO A 99 -7.89 -0.02 -10.93
CA PRO A 99 -9.29 -0.18 -11.35
C PRO A 99 -10.17 0.78 -10.53
N ALA A 100 -10.33 2.02 -10.97
CA ALA A 100 -11.23 2.97 -10.30
C ALA A 100 -12.69 2.64 -10.61
N TYR A 101 -13.61 3.18 -9.80
CA TYR A 101 -15.05 3.02 -9.99
C TYR A 101 -15.52 3.48 -11.38
N ASP A 102 -14.97 4.60 -11.86
CA ASP A 102 -15.29 5.18 -13.17
C ASP A 102 -14.49 4.56 -14.34
N GLY A 103 -13.67 3.54 -14.08
CA GLY A 103 -12.85 2.87 -15.09
C GLY A 103 -11.38 2.71 -14.70
N GLU A 104 -10.53 2.24 -15.63
CA GLU A 104 -9.10 2.15 -15.38
C GLU A 104 -8.48 3.56 -15.31
N MET A 105 -7.73 3.83 -14.24
CA MET A 105 -7.06 5.11 -14.01
C MET A 105 -5.55 4.91 -13.92
N ALA A 106 -4.80 5.59 -14.78
CA ALA A 106 -3.34 5.61 -14.74
C ALA A 106 -2.84 6.87 -14.02
N ILE A 107 -2.01 6.69 -13.00
CA ILE A 107 -1.43 7.74 -12.18
C ILE A 107 0.06 7.83 -12.52
N TYR A 108 0.47 8.99 -13.00
CA TYR A 108 1.86 9.34 -13.32
C TYR A 108 2.42 10.37 -12.34
N LYS A 109 3.72 10.61 -12.41
CA LYS A 109 4.35 11.73 -11.70
C LYS A 109 3.69 13.05 -12.10
N GLY A 110 3.34 13.87 -11.11
CA GLY A 110 2.70 15.18 -11.33
C GLY A 110 1.18 15.11 -11.51
N HIS A 111 0.55 13.97 -11.24
CA HIS A 111 -0.91 13.83 -11.32
C HIS A 111 -1.62 14.80 -10.38
N CYS A 112 -2.86 15.20 -10.70
CA CYS A 112 -3.66 16.03 -9.80
C CYS A 112 -3.98 15.29 -8.49
N ASN A 113 -4.12 16.07 -7.41
CA ASN A 113 -4.59 15.57 -6.12
C ASN A 113 -6.01 15.02 -6.27
N LEU A 114 -6.22 13.76 -5.89
CA LEU A 114 -7.53 13.15 -5.95
C LEU A 114 -7.70 12.04 -4.93
N VAL A 115 -8.96 11.70 -4.71
CA VAL A 115 -9.38 10.48 -4.01
C VAL A 115 -10.34 9.76 -4.94
N ALA A 116 -10.08 8.49 -5.23
CA ALA A 116 -10.91 7.66 -6.09
C ALA A 116 -11.30 6.38 -5.36
N GLN A 117 -12.54 5.94 -5.57
CA GLN A 117 -12.98 4.62 -5.14
C GLN A 117 -12.41 3.57 -6.09
N LEU A 118 -11.94 2.45 -5.54
CA LEU A 118 -11.43 1.31 -6.30
C LEU A 118 -12.49 0.22 -6.41
N LEU A 119 -12.51 -0.43 -7.57
CA LEU A 119 -13.20 -1.69 -7.81
C LEU A 119 -12.24 -2.86 -7.59
N SER A 120 -12.81 -4.06 -7.52
CA SER A 120 -12.01 -5.29 -7.49
C SER A 120 -11.41 -5.55 -8.87
N GLY A 121 -10.09 -5.65 -8.99
CA GLY A 121 -9.43 -5.70 -10.29
C GLY A 121 -7.93 -5.86 -10.24
N GLU A 122 -7.31 -5.70 -11.41
CA GLU A 122 -5.86 -5.73 -11.58
C GLU A 122 -5.29 -4.32 -11.33
N CYS A 123 -4.37 -4.21 -10.38
CA CYS A 123 -3.51 -3.06 -10.18
C CYS A 123 -2.14 -3.35 -10.83
N ARG A 124 -1.63 -2.39 -11.60
CA ARG A 124 -0.33 -2.49 -12.28
C ARG A 124 0.60 -1.42 -11.77
N ILE A 125 1.81 -1.80 -11.39
CA ILE A 125 2.86 -0.87 -10.95
C ILE A 125 4.03 -1.01 -11.91
N GLN A 126 4.37 0.06 -12.62
CA GLN A 126 5.50 0.09 -13.54
C GLN A 126 6.71 0.71 -12.85
N LYS A 127 7.81 -0.03 -12.77
CA LYS A 127 9.07 0.41 -12.17
C LYS A 127 10.23 0.07 -13.11
N GLY A 128 10.76 1.07 -13.79
CA GLY A 128 11.69 0.90 -14.90
C GLY A 128 11.07 0.06 -16.01
N GLU A 129 11.75 -1.04 -16.34
CA GLU A 129 11.30 -2.03 -17.33
C GLU A 129 10.37 -3.09 -16.71
N GLU A 130 10.29 -3.16 -15.39
CA GLU A 130 9.47 -4.14 -14.70
C GLU A 130 8.02 -3.67 -14.55
N THR A 131 7.08 -4.58 -14.78
CA THR A 131 5.67 -4.39 -14.46
C THR A 131 5.25 -5.41 -13.42
N LEU A 132 4.88 -4.90 -12.25
CA LEU A 132 4.34 -5.68 -11.15
C LEU A 132 2.82 -5.69 -11.23
N PHE A 133 2.23 -6.85 -10.97
CA PHE A 133 0.78 -7.07 -11.03
C PHE A 133 0.26 -7.37 -9.63
N TYR A 134 -0.88 -6.79 -9.26
CA TYR A 134 -1.56 -7.06 -8.00
C TYR A 134 -3.04 -7.26 -8.27
N PHE A 135 -3.67 -8.19 -7.56
CA PHE A 135 -5.11 -8.16 -7.41
C PHE A 135 -5.45 -7.24 -6.25
N VAL A 136 -6.41 -6.34 -6.44
CA VAL A 136 -6.99 -5.53 -5.37
C VAL A 136 -8.48 -5.81 -5.29
N ASN A 137 -9.03 -5.92 -4.08
CA ASN A 137 -10.45 -6.17 -3.86
C ASN A 137 -11.15 -4.92 -3.33
N GLY A 138 -11.35 -3.93 -4.20
CA GLY A 138 -11.95 -2.65 -3.84
C GLY A 138 -11.09 -1.82 -2.90
N GLY A 139 -11.63 -0.67 -2.47
CA GLY A 139 -10.97 0.24 -1.54
C GLY A 139 -10.96 1.69 -2.01
N ILE A 140 -9.96 2.45 -1.59
CA ILE A 140 -9.77 3.88 -1.89
C ILE A 140 -8.33 4.12 -2.34
N ALA A 141 -8.17 4.76 -3.49
CA ALA A 141 -6.90 5.34 -3.93
C ALA A 141 -6.86 6.81 -3.54
N LYS A 142 -5.79 7.21 -2.87
CA LYS A 142 -5.49 8.61 -2.55
C LYS A 142 -4.21 9.02 -3.24
N VAL A 143 -4.28 10.07 -4.05
CA VAL A 143 -3.14 10.66 -4.75
C VAL A 143 -2.89 12.04 -4.19
N LEU A 144 -1.67 12.26 -3.71
CA LEU A 144 -1.20 13.54 -3.23
C LEU A 144 0.08 13.92 -3.98
N THR A 145 -0.02 14.94 -4.80
CA THR A 145 1.11 15.62 -5.40
C THR A 145 1.48 16.85 -4.58
N SER A 146 2.75 16.96 -4.22
CA SER A 146 3.34 18.05 -3.47
C SER A 146 4.70 18.40 -4.05
N GLY A 147 5.18 19.61 -3.78
CA GLY A 147 6.46 20.09 -4.29
C GLY A 147 6.40 21.56 -4.70
N LYS A 148 7.57 22.17 -4.89
CA LYS A 148 7.72 23.51 -5.46
C LYS A 148 8.61 23.40 -6.69
N ASN A 149 8.26 24.11 -7.76
CA ASN A 149 9.01 24.14 -9.03
C ASN A 149 9.11 22.77 -9.73
N GLU A 150 10.26 22.42 -10.30
CA GLU A 150 10.49 21.24 -11.16
C GLU A 150 10.47 19.90 -10.40
N THR A 151 10.50 19.91 -9.08
CA THR A 151 10.47 18.70 -8.24
C THR A 151 9.06 18.43 -7.74
N LEU A 152 8.23 17.81 -8.60
CA LEU A 152 6.94 17.26 -8.21
C LEU A 152 7.10 15.87 -7.57
N LEU A 153 6.58 15.70 -6.37
CA LEU A 153 6.47 14.43 -5.68
C LEU A 153 5.00 13.97 -5.72
N THR A 154 4.72 12.79 -6.26
CA THR A 154 3.39 12.18 -6.24
C THR A 154 3.39 10.97 -5.31
N GLU A 155 2.69 11.09 -4.19
CA GLU A 155 2.43 10.01 -3.25
C GLU A 155 1.09 9.34 -3.61
N VAL A 156 1.10 8.03 -3.84
CA VAL A 156 -0.12 7.23 -4.04
C VAL A 156 -0.28 6.28 -2.87
N THR A 157 -1.43 6.34 -2.21
CA THR A 157 -1.81 5.43 -1.13
C THR A 157 -3.04 4.64 -1.56
N LEU A 158 -2.93 3.31 -1.59
CA LEU A 158 -4.05 2.41 -1.84
C LEU A 158 -4.50 1.81 -0.51
N LEU A 159 -5.72 2.13 -0.09
CA LEU A 159 -6.36 1.57 1.09
C LEU A 159 -7.35 0.53 0.61
N VAL A 160 -6.97 -0.74 0.64
CA VAL A 160 -7.73 -1.84 0.06
C VAL A 160 -8.07 -2.89 1.12
N ASP A 161 -9.19 -3.58 0.94
CA ASP A 161 -9.62 -4.62 1.87
C ASP A 161 -8.75 -5.88 1.75
N GLU A 162 -8.37 -6.21 0.52
CA GLU A 162 -7.50 -7.34 0.20
C GLU A 162 -6.60 -6.98 -0.99
N ALA A 163 -5.32 -7.36 -0.89
CA ALA A 163 -4.36 -7.30 -1.98
C ALA A 163 -3.63 -8.62 -2.09
N LEU A 164 -3.58 -9.20 -3.30
CA LEU A 164 -2.83 -10.43 -3.57
C LEU A 164 -1.67 -10.16 -4.52
N THR A 165 -0.51 -10.70 -4.18
CA THR A 165 0.68 -10.67 -5.04
C THR A 165 0.54 -11.67 -6.20
N PRO A 166 1.34 -11.56 -7.28
CA PRO A 166 1.32 -12.53 -8.38
C PRO A 166 1.55 -13.96 -7.89
N GLU A 167 2.49 -14.13 -6.96
CA GLU A 167 2.84 -15.43 -6.36
C GLU A 167 1.66 -16.02 -5.59
N GLN A 168 0.98 -15.20 -4.78
CA GLN A 168 -0.21 -15.64 -4.05
C GLN A 168 -1.32 -16.07 -5.01
N ILE A 169 -1.52 -15.34 -6.11
CA ILE A 169 -2.53 -15.69 -7.12
C ILE A 169 -2.16 -16.98 -7.84
N GLN A 170 -0.90 -17.16 -8.22
CA GLN A 170 -0.44 -18.37 -8.92
C GLN A 170 -0.55 -19.62 -8.05
N ASN A 171 -0.38 -19.48 -6.73
CA ASN A 171 -0.54 -20.56 -5.77
C ASN A 171 -2.01 -20.96 -5.53
N LEU A 172 -2.99 -20.24 -6.11
CA LEU A 172 -4.39 -20.61 -6.04
C LEU A 172 -4.73 -21.66 -7.10
N ASP A 173 -5.63 -22.58 -6.74
CA ASP A 173 -6.20 -23.53 -7.69
C ASP A 173 -7.27 -22.87 -8.55
N GLU A 174 -7.16 -23.00 -9.88
CA GLU A 174 -8.16 -22.47 -10.82
C GLU A 174 -9.58 -22.96 -10.50
N LYS A 175 -9.71 -24.25 -10.16
CA LYS A 175 -11.00 -24.86 -9.78
C LYS A 175 -11.62 -24.19 -8.56
N SER A 176 -10.79 -23.77 -7.60
CA SER A 176 -11.26 -23.07 -6.40
C SER A 176 -11.87 -21.72 -6.76
N ILE A 177 -11.18 -20.94 -7.62
CA ILE A 177 -11.66 -19.64 -8.08
C ILE A 177 -12.95 -19.79 -8.90
N GLN A 178 -13.05 -20.82 -9.74
CA GLN A 178 -14.27 -21.11 -10.50
C GLN A 178 -15.45 -21.48 -9.60
N ASN A 179 -15.22 -22.28 -8.57
CA ASN A 179 -16.25 -22.62 -7.59
C ASN A 179 -16.73 -21.37 -6.84
N GLU A 180 -15.81 -20.51 -6.38
CA GLU A 180 -16.12 -19.22 -5.75
C GLU A 180 -17.02 -18.36 -6.66
N LEU A 181 -16.74 -18.35 -7.97
CA LEU A 181 -17.53 -17.58 -8.95
C LEU A 181 -18.94 -18.15 -9.11
N GLU A 182 -19.08 -19.48 -9.17
CA GLU A 182 -20.38 -20.14 -9.28
C GLU A 182 -21.22 -19.94 -8.01
N GLU A 183 -20.60 -19.97 -6.84
CA GLU A 183 -21.25 -19.64 -5.57
C GLU A 183 -21.72 -18.18 -5.54
N ALA A 184 -20.87 -17.24 -5.96
CA ALA A 184 -21.24 -15.83 -6.06
C ALA A 184 -22.43 -15.60 -7.02
N LYS A 185 -22.50 -16.34 -8.14
CA LYS A 185 -23.64 -16.30 -9.06
C LYS A 185 -24.91 -16.88 -8.46
N LYS A 186 -24.81 -17.98 -7.70
CA LYS A 186 -25.95 -18.68 -7.08
C LYS A 186 -26.52 -17.94 -5.86
N ALA A 187 -25.73 -17.08 -5.22
CA ALA A 187 -26.18 -16.28 -4.09
C ALA A 187 -27.50 -15.55 -4.42
N LYS A 188 -28.50 -15.70 -3.55
CA LYS A 188 -29.78 -14.99 -3.68
C LYS A 188 -29.65 -13.60 -3.03
N ALA A 189 -30.15 -12.59 -3.72
CA ALA A 189 -30.25 -11.23 -3.20
C ALA A 189 -31.72 -10.88 -2.99
N LEU A 190 -32.09 -10.57 -1.74
CA LEU A 190 -33.48 -10.28 -1.34
C LEU A 190 -33.80 -8.78 -1.42
N ASP A 191 -32.77 -7.94 -1.36
CA ASP A 191 -32.82 -6.47 -1.31
C ASP A 191 -31.80 -5.84 -2.27
N GLU A 192 -31.83 -4.51 -2.42
CA GLU A 192 -30.89 -3.76 -3.27
C GLU A 192 -29.44 -3.96 -2.80
N ARG A 193 -29.19 -3.81 -1.51
CA ARG A 193 -27.86 -3.99 -0.93
C ARG A 193 -27.31 -5.40 -1.15
N GLY A 194 -28.16 -6.42 -1.09
CA GLY A 194 -27.81 -7.79 -1.43
C GLY A 194 -27.44 -7.95 -2.91
N ARG A 195 -28.11 -7.24 -3.81
CA ARG A 195 -27.80 -7.25 -5.25
C ARG A 195 -26.46 -6.60 -5.54
N GLU A 196 -26.18 -5.46 -4.93
CA GLU A 196 -24.87 -4.79 -5.02
C GLU A 196 -23.75 -5.68 -4.50
N LYS A 197 -23.92 -6.29 -3.32
CA LYS A 197 -22.93 -7.21 -2.75
C LYS A 197 -22.70 -8.42 -3.64
N LYS A 198 -23.76 -8.99 -4.19
CA LYS A 198 -23.67 -10.10 -5.15
C LYS A 198 -22.88 -9.68 -6.40
N ASN A 199 -23.23 -8.54 -6.99
CA ASN A 199 -22.56 -8.02 -8.18
C ASN A 199 -21.08 -7.72 -7.91
N HIS A 200 -20.77 -7.14 -6.75
CA HIS A 200 -19.40 -6.91 -6.30
C HIS A 200 -18.61 -8.22 -6.20
N ASN A 201 -19.16 -9.24 -5.54
CA ASN A 201 -18.49 -10.55 -5.44
C ASN A 201 -18.26 -11.19 -6.81
N ILE A 202 -19.27 -11.18 -7.68
CA ILE A 202 -19.14 -11.70 -9.05
C ILE A 202 -18.02 -10.95 -9.80
N HIS A 203 -17.97 -9.62 -9.68
CA HIS A 203 -16.95 -8.79 -10.32
C HIS A 203 -15.55 -9.10 -9.78
N ALA A 204 -15.41 -9.22 -8.46
CA ALA A 204 -14.16 -9.55 -7.78
C ALA A 204 -13.62 -10.90 -8.23
N THR A 205 -14.42 -11.96 -8.16
CA THR A 205 -13.96 -13.31 -8.52
C THR A 205 -13.69 -13.44 -10.02
N LYS A 206 -14.48 -12.79 -10.89
CA LYS A 206 -14.17 -12.72 -12.34
C LYS A 206 -12.83 -12.06 -12.62
N SER A 207 -12.57 -10.93 -11.97
CA SER A 207 -11.32 -10.19 -12.14
C SER A 207 -10.12 -10.98 -11.62
N LYS A 208 -10.29 -11.67 -10.48
CA LYS A 208 -9.30 -12.61 -9.92
C LYS A 208 -8.96 -13.73 -10.91
N LEU A 209 -9.98 -14.38 -11.49
CA LEU A 209 -9.82 -15.44 -12.49
C LEU A 209 -9.09 -14.94 -13.75
N LYS A 210 -9.46 -13.76 -14.26
CA LYS A 210 -8.83 -13.16 -15.44
C LYS A 210 -7.33 -12.90 -15.20
N LEU A 211 -6.98 -12.39 -14.02
CA LEU A 211 -5.58 -12.14 -13.67
C LEU A 211 -4.80 -13.44 -13.51
N TYR A 212 -5.40 -14.47 -12.88
CA TYR A 212 -4.81 -15.81 -12.80
C TYR A 212 -4.43 -16.35 -14.19
N GLN A 213 -5.39 -16.37 -15.12
CA GLN A 213 -5.17 -16.86 -16.48
C GLN A 213 -4.06 -16.08 -17.22
N LYS A 214 -4.01 -14.76 -17.03
CA LYS A 214 -2.98 -13.90 -17.61
C LYS A 214 -1.58 -14.23 -17.06
N LEU A 215 -1.46 -14.44 -15.75
CA LEU A 215 -0.19 -14.80 -15.10
C LEU A 215 0.30 -16.19 -15.55
N THR A 216 -0.61 -17.17 -15.65
CA THR A 216 -0.27 -18.52 -16.12
C THR A 216 0.18 -18.53 -17.59
N ALA A 217 -0.49 -17.74 -18.45
CA ALA A 217 -0.11 -17.61 -19.85
C ALA A 217 1.29 -16.99 -20.02
N LYS A 218 1.63 -15.98 -19.20
CA LYS A 218 2.95 -15.33 -19.23
C LYS A 218 4.08 -16.27 -18.81
N ASN A 219 3.83 -17.21 -17.90
CA ASN A 219 4.84 -18.19 -17.46
C ASN A 219 5.06 -19.32 -18.47
N SER A 220 4.14 -19.50 -19.42
CA SER A 220 4.20 -20.57 -20.44
C SER A 220 4.81 -20.11 -21.77
N SER A 221 5.14 -18.82 -21.88
CA SER A 221 5.76 -18.18 -23.06
C SER A 221 7.22 -17.83 -22.77
#